data_AF-A0A2M8KSV3-F1
#
_entry.id   AF-A0A2M8KSV3-F1
#
_cell.length_a   1.000
_cell.length_b   1.000
_cell.length_c   1.000
_cell.angle_alpha   90.00
_cell.angle_beta   90.00
_cell.angle_gamma   90.00
#
_symmetry.space_group_name_H-M   'P 1'
#
loop_
_entity.id
_entity.type
_entity.pdbx_description
1 polymer ?
#
loop_
_entity_poly.entity_id
_entity_poly.type
_entity_poly.pdbx_seq_one_letter_code
_entity_poly.pdbx_strand_id
1 'polypeptide(L)'
;MNKNYRDAFLREHFCRRENYDIGIDEVSTHGGGSSFDRLTYSGRAAKMDTNSRWRYFLENTFYRDLFADRELQYLSQEIFGHISGTEVLYDRFHGIEGK
;
A
#
# COMPACT_ATOMS: atom_id res chain seq x y z
N MET A 1 -9.27 -4.95 -4.17
CA MET A 1 -9.77 -6.21 -3.56
C MET A 1 -11.22 -6.40 -4.02
N ASN A 2 -11.59 -7.56 -4.57
CA ASN A 2 -12.89 -7.78 -5.21
C ASN A 2 -13.95 -8.22 -4.18
N LYS A 3 -15.19 -7.74 -4.31
CA LYS A 3 -16.35 -8.12 -3.47
C LYS A 3 -16.54 -9.65 -3.44
N ASN A 4 -16.37 -10.29 -4.60
CA ASN A 4 -16.46 -11.74 -4.74
C ASN A 4 -15.44 -12.49 -3.85
N TYR A 5 -14.24 -11.94 -3.67
CA TYR A 5 -13.23 -12.56 -2.81
C TYR A 5 -13.66 -12.53 -1.33
N ARG A 6 -14.17 -11.38 -0.87
CA ARG A 6 -14.59 -11.20 0.53
C ARG A 6 -15.81 -12.07 0.85
N ASP A 7 -16.76 -12.13 -0.08
CA ASP A 7 -17.96 -12.94 0.06
C ASP A 7 -17.60 -14.44 0.05
N ALA A 8 -16.66 -14.87 -0.79
CA ALA A 8 -16.15 -16.23 -0.79
C ALA A 8 -15.43 -16.58 0.52
N PHE A 9 -14.55 -15.71 1.00
CA PHE A 9 -13.82 -15.87 2.27
C PHE A 9 -14.78 -15.97 3.47
N LEU A 10 -15.82 -15.13 3.52
CA LEU A 10 -16.83 -15.19 4.58
C LEU A 10 -17.64 -16.49 4.51
N ARG A 11 -18.01 -16.96 3.32
CA ARG A 11 -18.72 -18.24 3.16
C ARG A 11 -17.87 -19.43 3.63
N GLU A 12 -16.57 -19.40 3.35
CA GLU A 12 -15.63 -20.47 3.67
C GLU A 12 -15.27 -20.51 5.16
N HIS A 13 -15.00 -19.36 5.78
CA HIS A 13 -14.45 -19.30 7.13
C HIS A 13 -15.45 -18.86 8.20
N PHE A 14 -16.57 -18.24 7.82
CA PHE A 14 -17.52 -17.64 8.75
C PHE A 14 -18.95 -18.01 8.38
N CYS A 15 -19.33 -19.28 8.62
CA CYS A 15 -20.67 -19.86 8.53
C CYS A 15 -21.80 -18.84 8.26
N ARG A 16 -22.10 -18.63 6.97
CA ARG A 16 -23.23 -17.82 6.46
C ARG A 16 -23.30 -16.37 6.96
N ARG A 17 -22.18 -15.70 7.22
CA ARG A 17 -22.20 -14.23 7.38
C ARG A 17 -22.26 -13.51 6.04
N GLU A 18 -23.05 -12.45 5.99
CA GLU A 18 -23.07 -11.51 4.87
C GLU A 18 -21.96 -10.46 5.02
N ASN A 19 -21.48 -9.96 3.88
CA ASN A 19 -20.51 -8.88 3.83
C ASN A 19 -21.24 -7.53 3.94
N TYR A 20 -21.05 -6.82 5.05
CA TYR A 20 -21.62 -5.49 5.29
C TYR A 20 -20.62 -4.36 5.05
N ASP A 21 -19.46 -4.63 4.45
CA ASP A 21 -18.49 -3.57 4.13
C ASP A 21 -18.98 -2.71 2.96
N ILE A 22 -19.62 -1.59 3.29
CA ILE A 22 -20.08 -0.57 2.34
C ILE A 22 -18.91 0.15 1.64
N GLY A 23 -17.71 0.14 2.24
CA GLY A 23 -16.52 0.80 1.71
C GLY A 23 -15.96 0.17 0.44
N ILE A 24 -16.53 -0.96 -0.01
CA ILE A 24 -16.21 -1.56 -1.30
C ILE A 24 -16.87 -0.84 -2.48
N ASP A 25 -18.06 -0.29 -2.24
CA ASP A 25 -18.87 0.38 -3.24
C ASP A 25 -18.79 1.90 -3.05
N GLU A 26 -18.71 2.37 -1.80
CA GLU A 26 -18.74 3.79 -1.46
C GLU A 26 -17.39 4.31 -0.96
N VAL A 27 -17.08 5.55 -1.34
CA VAL A 27 -15.97 6.30 -0.74
C VAL A 27 -16.53 7.11 0.41
N SER A 28 -15.94 7.00 1.60
CA SER A 28 -16.38 7.79 2.77
C SER A 28 -16.42 9.28 2.44
N THR A 29 -17.53 9.93 2.80
CA THR A 29 -17.71 11.38 2.70
C THR A 29 -17.04 12.14 3.85
N HIS A 30 -16.68 11.43 4.93
CA HIS A 30 -15.95 12.00 6.06
C HIS A 30 -14.47 12.18 5.67
N GLY A 31 -13.90 13.34 5.99
CA GLY A 31 -12.51 13.68 5.64
C GLY A 31 -12.28 14.18 4.21
N GLY A 32 -13.35 14.42 3.43
CA GLY A 32 -13.30 15.13 2.13
C GLY A 32 -12.52 14.42 1.03
N GLY A 33 -12.15 13.15 1.24
CA GLY A 33 -11.39 12.34 0.29
C GLY A 33 -9.93 12.80 0.06
N SER A 34 -9.31 13.42 1.07
CA SER A 34 -7.90 13.87 0.98
C SER A 34 -6.89 12.74 0.74
N SER A 35 -7.22 11.49 1.08
CA SER A 35 -6.26 10.38 1.12
C SER A 35 -6.07 9.64 -0.20
N PHE A 36 -6.93 9.83 -1.21
CA PHE A 36 -6.87 9.07 -2.47
C PHE A 36 -7.17 9.95 -3.69
N ASP A 37 -8.35 9.82 -4.32
CA ASP A 37 -8.76 10.62 -5.49
C ASP A 37 -9.98 11.50 -5.19
N ARG A 38 -10.10 11.95 -3.94
CA ARG A 38 -11.29 12.65 -3.44
C ARG A 38 -12.55 11.80 -3.63
N LEU A 39 -13.62 12.40 -4.15
CA LEU A 39 -14.91 11.77 -4.39
C LEU A 39 -15.08 11.32 -5.84
N THR A 40 -14.01 11.35 -6.65
CA THR A 40 -14.05 11.02 -8.10
C THR A 40 -14.64 9.63 -8.36
N TYR A 41 -14.43 8.70 -7.43
CA TYR A 41 -14.91 7.32 -7.49
C TYR A 41 -16.04 7.02 -6.50
N SER A 42 -16.79 8.04 -6.05
CA SER A 42 -17.98 7.82 -5.22
C SER A 42 -18.95 6.85 -5.92
N GLY A 43 -19.41 5.82 -5.20
CA GLY A 43 -20.22 4.71 -5.73
C GLY A 43 -19.48 3.73 -6.66
N ARG A 44 -18.16 3.89 -6.84
CA ARG A 44 -17.31 3.05 -7.71
C ARG A 44 -15.93 2.84 -7.10
N ALA A 45 -15.83 2.73 -5.77
CA ALA A 45 -14.54 2.59 -5.07
C ALA A 45 -13.73 1.39 -5.58
N ALA A 46 -14.39 0.28 -5.92
CA ALA A 46 -13.77 -0.90 -6.52
C ALA A 46 -13.04 -0.65 -7.87
N LYS A 47 -13.31 0.48 -8.55
CA LYS A 47 -12.61 0.88 -9.79
C LYS A 47 -11.36 1.71 -9.54
N MET A 48 -11.06 2.10 -8.30
CA MET A 48 -9.85 2.82 -7.96
C MET A 48 -8.64 1.88 -8.09
N ASP A 49 -7.69 2.23 -8.94
CA ASP A 49 -6.40 1.54 -8.98
C ASP A 49 -5.52 2.02 -7.82
N THR A 50 -5.67 1.38 -6.66
CA THR A 50 -4.84 1.62 -5.49
C THR A 50 -3.53 0.82 -5.54
N ASN A 51 -3.54 -0.32 -6.24
CA ASN A 51 -2.41 -1.24 -6.28
C ASN A 51 -1.26 -0.77 -7.17
N SER A 52 -1.51 0.10 -8.16
CA SER A 52 -0.44 0.62 -9.02
C SER A 52 0.14 1.96 -8.54
N ARG A 53 -0.40 2.59 -7.49
CA ARG A 53 -0.01 3.95 -7.08
C ARG A 53 1.44 4.08 -6.64
N TRP A 54 1.98 3.03 -6.02
CA TRP A 54 3.38 3.00 -5.59
C TRP A 54 4.35 3.24 -6.76
N ARG A 55 3.96 2.91 -8.00
CA ARG A 55 4.78 3.11 -9.19
C ARG A 55 5.14 4.57 -9.44
N TYR A 56 4.28 5.52 -9.04
CA TYR A 56 4.60 6.95 -9.14
C TYR A 56 5.84 7.33 -8.30
N PHE A 57 6.09 6.59 -7.23
CA PHE A 57 7.18 6.85 -6.31
C PHE A 57 8.49 6.14 -6.70
N LEU A 58 8.49 5.29 -7.73
CA LEU A 58 9.67 4.56 -8.19
C LEU A 58 10.87 5.48 -8.49
N GLU A 59 10.58 6.60 -9.15
CA GLU A 59 11.57 7.60 -9.58
C GLU A 59 11.52 8.87 -8.72
N ASN A 60 10.71 8.91 -7.67
CA ASN A 60 10.60 10.08 -6.81
C ASN A 60 11.83 10.14 -5.88
N THR A 61 12.68 11.14 -6.08
CA THR A 61 13.97 11.26 -5.36
C THR A 61 13.76 11.36 -3.85
N PHE A 62 12.84 12.21 -3.39
CA PHE A 62 12.52 12.34 -1.95
C PHE A 62 12.12 11.00 -1.33
N TYR A 63 11.24 10.24 -1.99
CA TYR A 63 10.84 8.92 -1.51
C TYR A 63 12.02 7.94 -1.47
N ARG A 64 12.86 7.93 -2.50
CA ARG A 64 14.05 7.07 -2.55
C ARG A 64 15.08 7.42 -1.48
N ASP A 65 15.22 8.69 -1.15
CA ASP A 65 16.20 9.17 -0.17
C ASP A 65 15.83 8.72 1.26
N LEU A 66 14.55 8.43 1.55
CA LEU A 66 14.14 7.84 2.83
C LEU A 66 14.81 6.48 3.08
N PHE A 67 15.09 5.72 2.03
CA PHE A 67 15.77 4.44 2.14
C PHE A 67 17.27 4.59 2.37
N ALA A 68 17.83 5.80 2.36
CA ALA A 68 19.22 6.04 2.75
C ALA A 68 19.41 6.14 4.28
N ASP A 69 18.32 6.30 5.04
CA ASP A 69 18.34 6.42 6.48
C ASP A 69 18.55 5.04 7.14
N ARG A 70 19.65 4.90 7.89
CA ARG A 70 20.01 3.64 8.55
C ARG A 70 19.09 3.27 9.71
N GLU A 71 18.53 4.26 10.42
CA GLU A 71 17.58 4.00 11.51
C GLU A 71 16.29 3.42 10.93
N LEU A 72 15.80 3.99 9.83
CA LEU A 72 14.62 3.46 9.14
C LEU A 72 14.85 2.05 8.59
N GLN A 73 16.02 1.78 8.00
CA GLN A 73 16.37 0.43 7.53
C GLN A 73 16.40 -0.58 8.69
N TYR A 74 17.05 -0.21 9.80
CA TYR A 74 17.15 -1.06 10.99
C TYR A 74 15.76 -1.37 11.57
N LEU A 75 14.92 -0.35 11.79
CA LEU A 75 13.57 -0.53 12.31
C LEU A 75 12.69 -1.36 11.37
N SER A 76 12.80 -1.14 10.05
CA SER A 76 12.09 -1.95 9.06
C SER A 76 12.49 -3.43 9.15
N GLN A 77 13.78 -3.71 9.27
CA GLN A 77 14.30 -5.07 9.41
C GLN A 77 13.86 -5.71 10.74
N GLU A 78 13.77 -4.94 11.82
CA GLU A 78 13.31 -5.42 13.13
C GLU A 78 11.82 -5.82 13.11
N ILE A 79 10.98 -5.01 12.46
CA ILE A 79 9.53 -5.21 12.43
C ILE A 79 9.13 -6.27 11.40
N PHE A 80 9.67 -6.20 10.18
CA PHE A 80 9.21 -6.99 9.04
C PHE A 80 10.19 -8.11 8.66
N GLY A 81 11.41 -8.08 9.17
CA GLY A 81 12.48 -8.93 8.68
C GLY A 81 12.94 -8.53 7.28
N HIS A 82 13.63 -9.46 6.63
CA HIS A 82 14.10 -9.27 5.26
C HIS A 82 12.92 -9.49 4.29
N ILE A 83 12.65 -8.50 3.45
CA ILE A 83 11.63 -8.57 2.41
C ILE A 83 12.34 -8.79 1.07
N SER A 84 12.15 -9.97 0.48
CA SER A 84 12.82 -10.29 -0.79
C SER A 84 12.37 -9.37 -1.92
N GLY A 85 13.33 -8.89 -2.71
CA GLY A 85 13.09 -8.02 -3.86
C GLY A 85 13.09 -6.52 -3.53
N THR A 86 13.31 -6.13 -2.27
CA THR A 86 13.43 -4.73 -1.86
C THR A 86 14.88 -4.25 -1.74
N GLU A 87 15.86 -5.09 -2.05
CA GLU A 87 17.29 -4.79 -1.93
C GLU A 87 17.70 -3.59 -2.80
N VAL A 88 17.03 -3.44 -3.95
CA VAL A 88 17.17 -2.32 -4.89
C VAL A 88 16.89 -0.94 -4.28
N LEU A 89 16.26 -0.89 -3.09
CA LEU A 89 16.00 0.34 -2.36
C LEU A 89 17.20 0.78 -1.50
N TYR A 90 18.12 -0.14 -1.18
CA TYR A 90 19.25 0.10 -0.27
C TYR A 90 20.58 0.34 -1.01
N ASP A 91 20.67 0.03 -2.32
CA ASP A 91 21.91 -0.01 -3.11
C ASP A 91 22.63 1.33 -3.35
N ARG A 92 22.12 2.47 -2.87
CA ARG A 92 22.79 3.78 -3.06
C ARG A 92 24.10 3.94 -2.26
N PHE A 93 24.51 2.95 -1.47
CA PHE A 93 25.75 3.01 -0.69
C PHE A 93 26.93 2.18 -1.22
N HIS A 94 26.84 1.56 -2.39
CA HIS A 94 28.01 0.88 -3.02
C HIS A 94 29.00 1.84 -3.73
N GLY A 95 29.26 3.03 -3.17
CA GLY A 95 30.07 4.03 -3.86
C GLY A 95 30.84 5.05 -3.01
N ILE A 96 30.83 4.98 -1.67
CA ILE A 96 31.69 5.86 -0.85
C ILE A 96 32.29 5.07 0.33
N GLU A 97 33.11 4.08 0.01
CA GLU A 97 34.26 3.73 0.83
C GLU A 97 35.50 3.90 -0.05
N GLY A 98 36.23 5.00 0.12
CA GLY A 98 37.49 5.21 -0.59
C GLY A 98 37.80 6.67 -0.94
N LYS A 99 38.08 7.49 0.07
CA LYS A 99 39.28 8.34 0.16
C LYS A 99 39.33 9.07 1.50
#